data_AF-F8X584-F1
#
_entry.id   AF-F8X584-F1
#
_cell.length_a   1.000
_cell.length_b   1.000
_cell.length_c   1.000
_cell.angle_alpha   90.00
_cell.angle_beta   90.00
_cell.angle_gamma   90.00
#
_symmetry.space_group_name_H-M   'P 1'
#
loop_
_entity.id
_entity.type
_entity.pdbx_description
1 polymer ?
#
loop_
_entity_poly.entity_id
_entity_poly.type
_entity_poly.pdbx_seq_one_letter_code
_entity_poly.pdbx_strand_id
1 'polypeptide(L)'
;YPKLKRTRTLKNVHFNQRPFDVYRALLKDNRMETLLKSGQIHLFKAFLSDTSRKLDNYWASIRICIRNGYTIKDATLWFDYIDYLRMFGKDLHNAKYVCPNDLHKEHDRYMQKKAKADAQKEIEKLREKEETFRQTKAKFFGLIFSDGLIQVRVLESIEEIILEGKLMHHYAQYTVMCSVWKKILFPNQIAIKH
;
A
#
# COMPACT_ATOMS: atom_id res chain seq x y z
N TYR A 1 15.66 -9.08 35.63
CA TYR A 1 15.84 -7.93 34.72
C TYR A 1 16.75 -8.34 33.56
N PRO A 2 16.36 -8.13 32.29
CA PRO A 2 17.25 -8.30 31.16
C PRO A 2 18.45 -7.34 31.31
N LYS A 3 19.67 -7.84 31.11
CA LYS A 3 20.91 -7.04 31.19
C LYS A 3 21.51 -6.92 29.79
N LEU A 4 21.68 -5.70 29.29
CA LEU A 4 22.36 -5.47 28.02
C LEU A 4 23.85 -5.79 28.19
N LYS A 5 24.36 -6.75 27.40
CA LYS A 5 25.80 -6.91 27.24
C LYS A 5 26.29 -5.73 26.40
N ARG A 6 27.17 -4.89 26.93
CA ARG A 6 27.81 -3.78 26.20
C ARG A 6 28.60 -4.35 25.01
N THR A 7 27.97 -4.46 23.84
CA THR A 7 28.63 -4.92 22.62
C THR A 7 29.38 -3.77 21.96
N ARG A 8 30.52 -4.08 21.33
CA ARG A 8 31.36 -3.13 20.58
C ARG A 8 30.57 -2.37 19.50
N THR A 9 29.54 -3.01 18.93
CA THR A 9 28.65 -2.41 17.92
C THR A 9 27.84 -1.22 18.45
N LEU A 10 27.40 -1.24 19.71
CA LEU A 10 26.67 -0.11 20.31
C LEU A 10 27.55 1.13 20.54
N LYS A 11 28.87 0.95 20.64
CA LYS A 11 29.83 2.04 20.85
C LYS A 11 30.14 2.84 19.58
N ASN A 12 30.00 2.21 18.41
CA ASN A 12 30.46 2.78 17.14
C ASN A 12 29.31 3.25 16.23
N VAL A 13 28.05 3.03 16.62
CA VAL A 13 26.89 3.43 15.83
C VAL A 13 26.28 4.68 16.46
N HIS A 14 26.47 5.82 15.81
CA HIS A 14 25.77 7.06 16.16
C HIS A 14 24.32 6.96 15.68
N PHE A 15 23.41 6.79 16.63
CA PHE A 15 21.98 6.90 16.37
C PHE A 15 21.56 8.36 16.52
N ASN A 16 20.84 8.90 15.54
CA ASN A 16 20.13 10.18 15.68
C ASN A 16 18.85 10.05 16.55
N GLN A 17 18.59 8.85 17.07
CA GLN A 17 17.45 8.54 17.91
C GLN A 17 17.79 8.77 19.38
N ARG A 18 16.79 9.08 20.21
CA ARG A 18 17.00 9.29 21.64
C ARG A 18 17.60 8.02 22.26
N PRO A 19 18.70 8.13 23.03
CA PRO A 19 19.34 6.96 23.64
C PRO A 19 18.38 6.10 24.48
N PHE A 20 17.42 6.72 25.17
CA PHE A 20 16.40 6.02 25.94
C PHE A 20 15.57 5.06 25.08
N ASP A 21 15.11 5.49 23.90
CA ASP A 21 14.29 4.69 23.00
C ASP A 21 15.07 3.47 22.47
N VAL A 22 16.35 3.67 22.16
CA VAL A 22 17.30 2.61 21.76
C VAL A 22 17.45 1.56 22.87
N TYR A 23 17.77 1.98 24.10
CA TYR A 23 17.95 1.06 25.22
C TYR A 23 16.65 0.31 25.57
N ARG A 24 15.51 1.02 25.56
CA ARG A 24 14.20 0.42 25.80
C ARG A 24 13.89 -0.68 24.79
N ALA A 25 14.13 -0.44 23.50
CA ALA A 25 13.89 -1.44 22.46
C ALA A 25 14.80 -2.66 22.59
N LEU A 26 16.09 -2.44 22.88
CA LEU A 26 17.05 -3.53 23.08
C LEU A 26 16.76 -4.38 24.31
N LEU A 27 16.29 -3.76 25.40
CA LEU A 27 15.89 -4.47 26.61
C LEU A 27 14.56 -5.23 26.43
N LYS A 28 13.69 -4.73 25.55
CA LYS A 28 12.37 -5.31 25.28
C LYS A 28 12.47 -6.55 24.39
N ASP A 29 13.28 -6.51 23.35
CA ASP A 29 13.34 -7.57 22.33
C ASP A 29 14.78 -7.86 21.89
N ASN A 30 15.24 -9.10 22.08
CA ASN A 30 16.59 -9.54 21.71
C ASN A 30 16.84 -9.52 20.19
N ARG A 31 15.79 -9.52 19.37
CA ARG A 31 15.88 -9.44 17.92
C ARG A 31 16.35 -8.06 17.46
N MET A 32 16.04 -7.01 18.24
CA MET A 32 16.57 -5.67 17.98
C MET A 32 18.09 -5.64 18.12
N GLU A 33 18.65 -6.38 19.08
CA GLU A 33 20.11 -6.55 19.21
C GLU A 33 20.69 -7.30 18.00
N THR A 34 19.95 -8.28 17.46
CA THR A 34 20.36 -9.04 16.27
C THR A 34 20.42 -8.16 15.03
N LEU A 35 19.46 -7.25 14.85
CA LEU A 35 19.47 -6.27 13.74
C LEU A 35 20.73 -5.39 13.79
N LEU A 36 21.11 -4.92 14.98
CA LEU A 36 22.34 -4.12 15.15
C LEU A 36 23.60 -4.93 14.86
N LYS A 37 23.69 -6.15 15.38
CA LYS A 37 24.86 -7.01 15.17
C LYS A 37 25.03 -7.47 13.72
N SER A 38 23.92 -7.63 13.00
CA SER A 38 23.91 -8.00 11.58
C SER A 38 24.10 -6.82 10.62
N GLY A 39 24.26 -5.59 11.14
CA GLY A 39 24.45 -4.39 10.32
C GLY A 39 23.17 -3.86 9.67
N GLN A 40 21.99 -4.39 10.01
CA GLN A 40 20.69 -3.94 9.52
C GLN A 40 20.22 -2.68 10.26
N ILE A 41 21.03 -1.62 10.20
CA ILE A 41 20.83 -0.38 10.96
C ILE A 41 19.56 0.36 10.50
N HIS A 42 19.26 0.34 9.20
CA HIS A 42 18.06 0.99 8.66
C HIS A 42 16.77 0.34 9.16
N LEU A 43 16.70 -0.99 9.16
CA LEU A 43 15.57 -1.73 9.75
C LEU A 43 15.43 -1.43 11.25
N PHE A 44 16.54 -1.47 11.98
CA PHE A 44 16.54 -1.16 13.41
C PHE A 44 15.95 0.25 13.68
N LYS A 45 16.40 1.26 12.93
CA LYS A 45 15.87 2.62 13.04
C LYS A 45 14.39 2.69 12.71
N ALA A 46 13.93 1.99 11.68
CA ALA A 46 12.54 2.01 11.27
C ALA A 46 11.60 1.40 12.33
N PHE A 47 12.01 0.31 12.99
CA PHE A 47 11.25 -0.27 14.11
C PHE A 47 11.26 0.60 15.37
N LEU A 48 12.25 1.48 15.54
CA LEU A 48 12.23 2.48 16.61
C LEU A 48 11.27 3.63 16.32
N SER A 49 11.24 4.11 15.08
CA SER A 49 10.37 5.23 14.69
C SER A 49 8.91 4.83 14.56
N ASP A 50 8.63 3.61 14.10
CA ASP A 50 7.27 3.13 13.89
C ASP A 50 6.97 1.90 14.75
N THR A 51 6.23 2.13 15.83
CA THR A 51 5.81 1.10 16.77
C THR A 51 4.59 0.30 16.28
N SER A 52 3.92 0.73 15.21
CA SER A 52 2.78 0.01 14.63
C SER A 52 3.23 -1.24 13.87
N ARG A 53 4.43 -1.22 13.28
CA ARG A 53 5.03 -2.35 12.58
C ARG A 53 5.54 -3.39 13.57
N LYS A 54 4.85 -4.53 13.65
CA LYS A 54 5.26 -5.66 14.49
C LYS A 54 6.42 -6.41 13.84
N LEU A 55 7.52 -6.54 14.58
CA LEU A 55 8.71 -7.28 14.15
C LEU A 55 8.40 -8.73 13.76
N ASP A 56 7.45 -9.37 14.45
CA ASP A 56 7.02 -10.75 14.18
C ASP A 56 6.60 -10.97 12.72
N ASN A 57 5.91 -9.99 12.12
CA ASN A 57 5.38 -10.09 10.76
C ASN A 57 6.48 -10.16 9.69
N TYR A 58 7.66 -9.62 9.99
CA TYR A 58 8.77 -9.47 9.05
C TYR A 58 9.98 -10.34 9.42
N TRP A 59 10.00 -10.91 10.62
CA TRP A 59 11.18 -11.56 11.17
C TRP A 59 11.69 -12.73 10.31
N ALA A 60 10.78 -13.53 9.75
CA ALA A 60 11.15 -14.62 8.83
C ALA A 60 11.92 -14.10 7.60
N SER A 61 11.38 -13.07 6.95
CA SER A 61 11.99 -12.39 5.80
C SER A 61 13.34 -11.75 6.17
N ILE A 62 13.41 -11.06 7.32
CA ILE A 62 14.64 -10.44 7.82
C ILE A 62 15.74 -11.49 8.03
N ARG A 63 15.41 -12.64 8.62
CA ARG A 63 16.38 -13.73 8.82
C ARG A 63 16.96 -14.24 7.50
N ILE A 64 16.15 -14.25 6.44
CA ILE A 64 16.60 -14.64 5.10
C ILE A 64 17.54 -13.58 4.54
N CYS A 65 17.22 -12.29 4.67
CA CYS A 65 18.13 -11.21 4.29
C CYS A 65 19.48 -11.34 4.98
N ILE A 66 19.48 -11.54 6.30
CA ILE A 66 20.70 -11.68 7.09
C ILE A 66 21.53 -12.89 6.62
N ARG A 67 20.89 -14.04 6.38
CA ARG A 67 21.58 -15.25 5.91
C ARG A 67 22.21 -15.07 4.52
N ASN A 68 21.57 -14.30 3.65
CA ASN A 68 22.07 -14.02 2.30
C ASN A 68 22.98 -12.79 2.23
N GLY A 69 23.33 -12.17 3.36
CA GLY A 69 24.16 -10.96 3.39
C GLY A 69 23.51 -9.74 2.75
N TYR A 70 22.18 -9.73 2.59
CA TYR A 70 21.46 -8.65 1.93
C TYR A 70 21.23 -7.47 2.89
N THR A 71 21.85 -6.32 2.64
CA THR A 71 21.66 -5.10 3.45
C THR A 71 20.51 -4.25 2.92
N ILE A 72 19.47 -4.07 3.73
CA ILE A 72 18.32 -3.22 3.38
C ILE A 72 18.70 -1.75 3.65
N LYS A 73 18.74 -0.95 2.58
CA LYS A 73 19.06 0.49 2.64
C LYS A 73 17.84 1.33 2.97
N ASP A 74 16.69 1.03 2.36
CA ASP A 74 15.42 1.68 2.63
C ASP A 74 14.46 0.69 3.29
N ALA A 75 14.28 0.84 4.61
CA ALA A 75 13.45 -0.03 5.40
C ALA A 75 11.96 0.15 5.12
N THR A 76 11.50 1.38 4.91
CA THR A 76 10.08 1.68 4.69
C THR A 76 9.63 1.10 3.37
N LEU A 77 10.40 1.37 2.29
CA LEU A 77 10.14 0.82 0.97
C LEU A 77 10.14 -0.71 0.98
N TRP A 78 11.07 -1.31 1.73
CA TRP A 78 11.16 -2.76 1.86
C TRP A 78 9.94 -3.34 2.60
N PHE A 79 9.45 -2.70 3.67
CA PHE A 79 8.24 -3.15 4.35
C PHE A 79 7.03 -3.15 3.41
N ASP A 80 6.82 -2.05 2.68
CA ASP A 80 5.70 -1.91 1.74
C ASP A 80 5.80 -2.97 0.62
N TYR A 81 7.02 -3.24 0.14
CA TYR A 81 7.30 -4.31 -0.81
C TYR A 81 6.97 -5.71 -0.25
N ILE A 82 7.38 -6.04 0.98
CA ILE A 82 7.05 -7.31 1.62
C ILE A 82 5.53 -7.46 1.80
N ASP A 83 4.83 -6.38 2.15
CA ASP A 83 3.37 -6.40 2.27
C ASP A 83 2.69 -6.62 0.91
N TYR A 84 3.21 -6.06 -0.18
CA TYR A 84 2.74 -6.42 -1.52
C TYR A 84 2.95 -7.89 -1.82
N LEU A 85 4.13 -8.45 -1.53
CA LEU A 85 4.39 -9.88 -1.73
C LEU A 85 3.39 -10.73 -0.94
N ARG A 86 3.11 -10.38 0.32
CA ARG A 86 2.11 -11.07 1.15
C ARG A 86 0.72 -11.00 0.52
N MET A 87 0.30 -9.82 0.09
CA MET A 87 -1.01 -9.59 -0.54
C MET A 87 -1.18 -10.39 -1.84
N PHE A 88 -0.11 -10.55 -2.62
CA PHE A 88 -0.11 -11.35 -3.85
C PHE A 88 0.21 -12.85 -3.63
N GLY A 89 0.24 -13.31 -2.38
CA GLY A 89 0.49 -14.72 -2.04
C GLY A 89 1.86 -15.23 -2.47
N LYS A 90 2.87 -14.36 -2.49
CA LYS A 90 4.26 -14.74 -2.80
C LYS A 90 4.95 -15.31 -1.58
N ASP A 91 5.88 -16.22 -1.84
CA ASP A 91 6.63 -16.89 -0.78
C ASP A 91 7.65 -15.94 -0.14
N LEU A 92 7.36 -15.53 1.10
CA LEU A 92 8.23 -14.69 1.92
C LEU A 92 9.40 -15.47 2.55
N HIS A 93 9.48 -16.79 2.34
CA HIS A 93 10.60 -17.61 2.78
C HIS A 93 11.67 -17.81 1.70
N ASN A 94 11.45 -17.26 0.50
CA ASN A 94 12.35 -17.39 -0.62
C ASN A 94 13.20 -16.13 -0.81
N ALA A 95 14.52 -16.31 -0.82
CA ALA A 95 15.50 -15.24 -1.01
C ALA A 95 15.30 -14.48 -2.33
N LYS A 96 14.82 -15.15 -3.39
CA LYS A 96 14.54 -14.52 -4.70
C LYS A 96 13.56 -13.36 -4.59
N TYR A 97 12.57 -13.46 -3.70
CA TYR A 97 11.59 -12.40 -3.51
C TYR A 97 12.05 -11.43 -2.44
N VAL A 98 12.54 -11.92 -1.31
CA VAL A 98 12.83 -11.10 -0.15
C VAL A 98 14.07 -10.21 -0.32
N CYS A 99 15.04 -10.64 -1.14
CA CYS A 99 16.31 -9.97 -1.39
C CYS A 99 16.42 -9.54 -2.87
N PRO A 100 15.65 -8.55 -3.33
CA PRO A 100 15.72 -8.09 -4.71
C PRO A 100 17.02 -7.31 -4.96
N ASN A 101 17.61 -7.50 -6.15
CA ASN A 101 18.78 -6.73 -6.59
C ASN A 101 18.47 -5.23 -6.68
N ASP A 102 17.28 -4.89 -7.19
CA ASP A 102 16.76 -3.52 -7.26
C ASP A 102 15.40 -3.48 -6.55
N LEU A 103 15.41 -2.97 -5.32
CA LEU A 103 14.22 -2.87 -4.49
C LEU A 103 13.20 -1.88 -5.06
N HIS A 104 13.65 -0.75 -5.63
CA HIS A 104 12.75 0.27 -6.16
C HIS A 104 11.99 -0.24 -7.37
N LYS A 105 12.70 -0.86 -8.31
CA LYS A 105 12.08 -1.41 -9.51
C LYS A 105 11.05 -2.49 -9.19
N GLU A 106 11.36 -3.40 -8.27
CA GLU A 106 10.41 -4.44 -7.87
C GLU A 106 9.25 -3.86 -7.06
N HIS A 107 9.49 -2.92 -6.15
CA HIS A 107 8.43 -2.18 -5.46
C HIS A 107 7.47 -1.54 -6.45
N ASP A 108 7.97 -0.78 -7.43
CA ASP A 108 7.14 -0.05 -8.38
C ASP A 108 6.33 -0.99 -9.27
N ARG A 109 6.92 -2.11 -9.68
CA ARG A 109 6.22 -3.16 -10.41
C ARG A 109 5.04 -3.71 -9.61
N TYR A 110 5.22 -3.98 -8.32
CA TYR A 110 4.14 -4.50 -7.46
C TYR A 110 3.11 -3.44 -7.07
N MET A 111 3.53 -2.18 -6.92
CA MET A 111 2.67 -1.04 -6.70
C MET A 111 1.73 -0.81 -7.90
N GLN A 112 2.26 -0.83 -9.13
CA GLN A 112 1.45 -0.78 -10.35
C GLN A 112 0.51 -1.99 -10.47
N LYS A 113 0.99 -3.19 -10.09
CA LYS A 113 0.16 -4.40 -10.09
C LYS A 113 -1.01 -4.27 -9.12
N LYS A 114 -0.78 -3.71 -7.93
CA LYS A 114 -1.84 -3.45 -6.94
C LYS A 114 -2.83 -2.44 -7.47
N ALA A 115 -2.36 -1.31 -8.01
CA ALA A 115 -3.23 -0.29 -8.58
C ALA A 115 -4.17 -0.86 -9.65
N LYS A 116 -3.67 -1.75 -10.52
CA LYS A 116 -4.50 -2.45 -11.52
C LYS A 116 -5.53 -3.38 -10.87
N ALA A 117 -5.14 -4.16 -9.87
CA ALA A 117 -6.04 -5.08 -9.18
C ALA A 117 -7.13 -4.33 -8.40
N ASP A 118 -6.79 -3.23 -7.74
CA ASP A 118 -7.73 -2.41 -6.99
C ASP A 118 -8.70 -1.69 -7.94
N ALA A 119 -8.23 -1.18 -9.08
CA ALA A 119 -9.09 -0.62 -10.11
C ALA A 119 -10.09 -1.65 -10.67
N GLN A 120 -9.65 -2.87 -10.93
CA GLN A 120 -10.53 -3.96 -11.36
C GLN A 120 -11.60 -4.30 -10.31
N LYS A 121 -11.21 -4.38 -9.03
CA LYS A 121 -12.16 -4.62 -7.94
C LYS A 121 -13.18 -3.50 -7.78
N GLU A 122 -12.79 -2.24 -7.94
CA GLU A 122 -13.75 -1.13 -7.89
C GLU A 122 -14.69 -1.14 -9.09
N ILE A 123 -14.21 -1.50 -10.29
CA ILE A 123 -15.08 -1.70 -11.47
C ILE A 123 -16.11 -2.79 -11.20
N GLU A 124 -15.71 -3.92 -10.62
CA GLU A 124 -16.63 -5.01 -10.31
C GLU A 124 -17.71 -4.58 -9.30
N LYS A 125 -17.31 -3.87 -8.24
CA LYS A 125 -18.27 -3.29 -7.28
C LYS A 125 -19.22 -2.27 -7.91
N LEU A 126 -18.78 -1.56 -8.95
CA LEU A 126 -19.66 -0.68 -9.69
C LEU A 126 -20.68 -1.51 -10.45
N ARG A 127 -20.25 -2.54 -11.18
CA ARG A 127 -21.13 -3.46 -11.93
C ARG A 127 -22.20 -4.10 -11.06
N GLU A 128 -21.87 -4.52 -9.84
CA GLU A 128 -22.85 -5.04 -8.88
C GLU A 128 -24.00 -4.05 -8.59
N LYS A 129 -23.76 -2.74 -8.75
CA LYS A 129 -24.74 -1.68 -8.51
C LYS A 129 -25.43 -1.19 -9.77
N GLU A 130 -25.20 -1.82 -10.92
CA GLU A 130 -25.77 -1.38 -12.20
C GLU A 130 -27.29 -1.28 -12.16
N GLU A 131 -27.97 -2.26 -11.56
CA GLU A 131 -29.42 -2.27 -11.49
C GLU A 131 -29.97 -1.09 -10.68
N THR A 132 -29.36 -0.77 -9.54
CA THR A 132 -29.74 0.39 -8.73
C THR A 132 -29.46 1.72 -9.44
N PHE A 133 -28.37 1.77 -10.22
CA PHE A 133 -28.03 2.91 -11.06
C PHE A 133 -29.11 3.12 -12.13
N ARG A 134 -29.48 2.05 -12.83
CA ARG A 134 -30.50 2.05 -13.87
C ARG A 134 -31.84 2.53 -13.34
N GLN A 135 -32.32 1.99 -12.23
CA GLN A 135 -33.58 2.39 -11.61
C GLN A 135 -33.63 3.88 -11.24
N THR A 136 -32.51 4.40 -10.72
CA THR A 136 -32.43 5.80 -10.28
C THR A 136 -32.30 6.77 -11.46
N LYS A 137 -31.60 6.37 -12.52
CA LYS A 137 -31.27 7.23 -13.66
C LYS A 137 -32.14 7.03 -14.89
N ALA A 138 -33.00 6.01 -14.91
CA ALA A 138 -33.88 5.68 -16.03
C ALA A 138 -34.68 6.87 -16.58
N LYS A 139 -35.12 7.78 -15.70
CA LYS A 139 -35.90 8.97 -16.07
C LYS A 139 -35.12 9.96 -16.96
N PHE A 140 -33.80 9.85 -17.00
CA PHE A 140 -32.92 10.76 -17.72
C PHE A 140 -32.28 10.13 -18.97
N PHE A 141 -32.53 8.83 -19.22
CA PHE A 141 -32.02 8.16 -20.42
C PHE A 141 -32.66 8.75 -21.68
N GLY A 142 -31.88 8.83 -22.76
CA GLY A 142 -32.27 9.50 -24.00
C GLY A 142 -32.24 11.04 -23.96
N LEU A 143 -31.95 11.69 -22.83
CA LEU A 143 -31.76 13.15 -22.79
C LEU A 143 -30.44 13.54 -23.44
N ILE A 144 -30.53 14.37 -24.49
CA ILE A 144 -29.38 14.89 -25.23
C ILE A 144 -29.58 16.40 -25.40
N PHE A 145 -28.61 17.19 -24.96
CA PHE A 145 -28.50 18.61 -25.24
C PHE A 145 -27.30 18.83 -26.13
N SER A 146 -27.47 19.59 -27.21
CA SER A 146 -26.34 19.98 -28.06
C SER A 146 -26.53 21.37 -28.63
N ASP A 147 -25.44 22.13 -28.71
CA ASP A 147 -25.33 23.42 -29.38
C ASP A 147 -24.53 23.34 -30.69
N GLY A 148 -24.22 22.12 -31.15
CA GLY A 148 -23.39 21.84 -32.34
C GLY A 148 -21.89 21.75 -32.07
N LEU A 149 -21.40 22.27 -30.94
CA LEU A 149 -19.99 22.18 -30.53
C LEU A 149 -19.81 21.23 -29.34
N ILE A 150 -20.73 21.27 -28.39
CA ILE A 150 -20.76 20.44 -27.19
C ILE A 150 -22.02 19.59 -27.22
N GLN A 151 -21.87 18.31 -26.86
CA GLN A 151 -22.99 17.39 -26.65
C GLN A 151 -22.97 16.93 -25.20
N VAL A 152 -24.03 17.25 -24.47
CA VAL A 152 -24.27 16.76 -23.11
C VAL A 152 -25.31 15.66 -23.18
N ARG A 153 -24.89 14.43 -22.88
CA ARG A 153 -25.77 13.26 -22.77
C ARG A 153 -25.54 12.52 -21.47
N VAL A 154 -26.56 11.79 -21.02
CA VAL A 154 -26.44 10.89 -19.87
C VAL A 154 -25.79 9.58 -20.34
N LEU A 155 -24.85 9.05 -19.54
CA LEU A 155 -24.26 7.74 -19.76
C LEU A 155 -25.20 6.68 -19.18
N GLU A 156 -25.60 5.72 -20.00
CA GLU A 156 -26.74 4.83 -19.69
C GLU A 156 -26.29 3.50 -19.07
N SER A 157 -25.00 3.19 -19.11
CA SER A 157 -24.40 1.99 -18.52
C SER A 157 -23.09 2.28 -17.79
N ILE A 158 -22.69 1.35 -16.93
CA ILE A 158 -21.42 1.42 -16.22
C ILE A 158 -20.24 1.26 -17.18
N GLU A 159 -20.39 0.45 -18.22
CA GLU A 159 -19.44 0.28 -19.30
C GLU A 159 -19.19 1.60 -20.05
N GLU A 160 -20.24 2.37 -20.34
CA GLU A 160 -20.10 3.71 -20.95
C GLU A 160 -19.34 4.67 -20.02
N ILE A 161 -19.65 4.66 -18.72
CA ILE A 161 -18.94 5.47 -17.71
C ILE A 161 -17.45 5.12 -17.67
N ILE A 162 -17.13 3.82 -17.72
CA ILE A 162 -15.75 3.35 -17.72
C ILE A 162 -15.03 3.74 -19.02
N LEU A 163 -15.70 3.64 -20.17
CA LEU A 163 -15.14 3.97 -21.47
C LEU A 163 -14.88 5.46 -21.59
N GLU A 164 -15.83 6.30 -21.19
CA GLU A 164 -15.67 7.75 -21.18
C GLU A 164 -14.48 8.16 -20.29
N GLY A 165 -14.38 7.56 -19.09
CA GLY A 165 -13.22 7.75 -18.21
C GLY A 165 -11.87 7.33 -18.83
N LYS A 166 -11.86 6.34 -19.74
CA LYS A 166 -10.66 5.94 -20.53
C LYS A 166 -10.29 6.96 -21.58
N LEU A 167 -11.28 7.47 -22.30
CA LEU A 167 -11.09 8.44 -23.36
C LEU A 167 -10.57 9.78 -22.83
N MET A 168 -10.96 10.16 -21.62
CA MET A 168 -10.43 11.37 -20.95
C MET A 168 -8.95 11.26 -20.50
N HIS A 169 -8.23 10.18 -20.83
CA HIS A 169 -6.79 9.99 -20.60
C HIS A 169 -6.26 10.21 -19.17
N HIS A 170 -7.12 10.16 -18.15
CA HIS A 170 -6.69 10.33 -16.77
C HIS A 170 -6.56 8.99 -16.02
N TYR A 171 -5.45 8.29 -16.24
CA TYR A 171 -5.05 7.14 -15.42
C TYR A 171 -4.98 7.47 -13.92
N ALA A 172 -4.74 8.74 -13.56
CA ALA A 172 -4.71 9.23 -12.18
C ALA A 172 -6.08 9.65 -11.61
N GLN A 173 -7.13 9.78 -12.44
CA GLN A 173 -8.47 10.19 -11.97
C GLN A 173 -9.49 9.06 -11.93
N TYR A 174 -9.19 7.81 -12.30
CA TYR A 174 -10.15 6.71 -12.04
C TYR A 174 -10.53 6.61 -10.56
N THR A 175 -9.58 6.86 -9.67
CA THR A 175 -9.80 6.80 -8.22
C THR A 175 -10.60 8.00 -7.71
N VAL A 176 -10.33 9.21 -8.25
CA VAL A 176 -11.04 10.45 -7.86
C VAL A 176 -12.44 10.50 -8.49
N MET A 177 -12.57 10.09 -9.75
CA MET A 177 -13.86 9.95 -10.41
C MET A 177 -14.70 8.85 -9.79
N CYS A 178 -14.15 7.66 -9.46
CA CYS A 178 -14.93 6.64 -8.75
C CYS A 178 -15.42 7.12 -7.37
N SER A 179 -14.64 7.96 -6.67
CA SER A 179 -15.02 8.47 -5.34
C SER A 179 -15.99 9.67 -5.42
N VAL A 180 -15.82 10.57 -6.39
CA VAL A 180 -16.76 11.66 -6.69
C VAL A 180 -18.07 11.10 -7.28
N TRP A 181 -17.99 10.14 -8.21
CA TRP A 181 -19.17 9.47 -8.76
C TRP A 181 -19.85 8.53 -7.77
N LYS A 182 -19.14 7.87 -6.84
CA LYS A 182 -19.82 7.15 -5.73
C LYS A 182 -20.77 8.07 -4.96
N LYS A 183 -20.34 9.31 -4.70
CA LYS A 183 -21.17 10.32 -4.02
C LYS A 183 -22.33 10.83 -4.88
N ILE A 184 -22.14 10.93 -6.20
CA ILE A 184 -23.15 11.44 -7.14
C ILE A 184 -24.16 10.35 -7.59
N LEU A 185 -23.73 9.09 -7.74
CA LEU A 185 -24.59 7.95 -8.10
C LEU A 185 -25.34 7.38 -6.90
N PHE A 186 -24.74 7.39 -5.71
CA PHE A 186 -25.31 6.76 -4.52
C PHE A 186 -25.34 7.74 -3.33
N PRO A 187 -26.13 8.83 -3.41
CA PRO A 187 -26.17 9.85 -2.36
C PRO A 187 -26.70 9.33 -1.00
N ASN A 188 -27.47 8.23 -1.00
CA ASN A 188 -28.14 7.71 0.22
C ASN A 188 -27.25 6.86 1.16
N GLN A 189 -25.93 6.80 0.96
CA GLN A 189 -25.02 6.12 1.90
C GLN A 189 -24.48 7.02 3.04
N ILE A 190 -24.80 8.32 3.05
CA ILE A 190 -24.53 9.18 4.20
C ILE A 190 -25.73 9.08 5.15
N ALA A 191 -25.79 7.98 5.90
CA ALA A 191 -26.65 7.90 7.06
C ALA A 191 -26.25 9.03 8.03
N ILE A 192 -27.21 9.90 8.30
CA ILE A 192 -27.23 10.84 9.41
C ILE A 192 -26.82 10.05 10.66
N LYS A 193 -25.67 10.37 11.23
CA LYS A 193 -25.38 10.00 12.62
C LYS A 193 -26.38 10.80 13.46
N HIS A 194 -27.27 10.08 14.15
CA HIS A 194 -27.96 10.61 15.32
C HIS A 194 -26.94 10.94 16.41
#